data_AF-A0A7L3B4J2-F1
#
_entry.id   AF-A0A7L3B4J2-F1
#
_cell.length_a   1.000
_cell.length_b   1.000
_cell.length_c   1.000
_cell.angle_alpha   90.00
_cell.angle_beta   90.00
_cell.angle_gamma   90.00
#
_symmetry.space_group_name_H-M   'P 1'
#
loop_
_entity.id
_entity.type
_entity.pdbx_description
1 polymer ?
#
loop_
_entity_poly.entity_id
_entity_poly.type
_entity_poly.pdbx_seq_one_letter_code
_entity_poly.pdbx_strand_id
1 'polypeptide(L)'
;QLLQRLSQATGCDRVVDVGAGQGHLSRFLAFGLGFSVTAVEGESRLAGTAERFDRELQRELEKRGGSGNRGGSGNGGGSGNGGTPHCNPPALPPRGPRHVAGRLDPAAPWGEFLLPPVPPGPGPAARNPLGGPGGSETGERVLVTGLHACGDLSPALLRHFARSPSVVAVASVACCHMKLSTPPQPPGFPPGYPLSSWVAALPGHQLSPRAREAACHAVEEYARRLRGQSSCLRAPCYRAVLETLIRAADPAKKRPAVQTVKKGHALSFPQYARLGLPRVGLDPAAVRLDSEAVAAMLGQQHRVVAFFSLVLLLAPLVETLILLDRLLYLREQGFQCALVPLFHPRFSPRNLVLVAARTPLGAVLAGLEDGGAEED
;
A
#
# COMPACT_ATOMS: atom_id res chain seq x y z
N GLN A 1 -9.07 3.46 -14.00
CA GLN A 1 -8.70 3.10 -15.38
C GLN A 1 -8.06 1.72 -15.49
N LEU A 2 -6.88 1.45 -14.92
CA LEU A 2 -6.21 0.13 -15.02
C LEU A 2 -7.12 -1.06 -14.68
N LEU A 3 -7.80 -1.04 -13.53
CA LEU A 3 -8.72 -2.12 -13.13
C LEU A 3 -9.95 -2.26 -14.05
N GLN A 4 -10.42 -1.18 -14.68
CA GLN A 4 -11.49 -1.26 -15.68
C GLN A 4 -11.01 -1.94 -16.95
N ARG A 5 -9.79 -1.64 -17.39
CA ARG A 5 -9.18 -2.30 -18.55
C ARG A 5 -8.94 -3.78 -18.28
N LEU A 6 -8.47 -4.12 -17.08
CA LEU A 6 -8.36 -5.52 -16.64
C LEU A 6 -9.72 -6.22 -16.60
N SER A 7 -10.76 -5.54 -16.11
CA SER A 7 -12.12 -6.09 -16.16
C SER A 7 -12.57 -6.36 -17.60
N GLN A 8 -12.46 -5.38 -18.49
CA GLN A 8 -12.84 -5.52 -19.89
C GLN A 8 -12.08 -6.67 -20.58
N ALA A 9 -10.77 -6.79 -20.34
CA ALA A 9 -9.94 -7.83 -20.92
C ALA A 9 -10.20 -9.24 -20.37
N THR A 10 -10.79 -9.36 -19.17
CA THR A 10 -11.04 -10.64 -18.51
C THR A 10 -12.53 -11.01 -18.43
N GLY A 11 -13.42 -10.04 -18.66
CA GLY A 11 -14.86 -10.13 -18.40
C GLY A 11 -15.17 -10.34 -16.92
N CYS A 12 -14.41 -9.70 -16.02
CA CYS A 12 -14.52 -9.90 -14.58
C CYS A 12 -14.70 -8.59 -13.81
N ASP A 13 -15.89 -8.38 -13.25
CA ASP A 13 -16.24 -7.21 -12.44
C ASP A 13 -16.19 -7.47 -10.92
N ARG A 14 -15.60 -8.59 -10.50
CA ARG A 14 -15.39 -8.88 -9.09
C ARG A 14 -13.97 -8.54 -8.70
N VAL A 15 -13.81 -7.64 -7.73
CA VAL A 15 -12.50 -7.18 -7.25
C VAL A 15 -12.33 -7.56 -5.80
N VAL A 16 -11.18 -8.11 -5.46
CA VAL A 16 -10.71 -8.24 -4.08
C VAL A 16 -9.59 -7.26 -3.84
N ASP A 17 -9.85 -6.28 -2.97
CA ASP A 17 -8.92 -5.22 -2.58
C ASP A 17 -8.24 -5.59 -1.26
N VAL A 18 -6.95 -5.86 -1.32
CA VAL A 18 -6.19 -6.40 -0.20
C VAL A 18 -5.27 -5.36 0.42
N GLY A 19 -5.34 -5.26 1.75
CA GLY A 19 -4.72 -4.16 2.47
C GLY A 19 -5.52 -2.88 2.27
N ALA A 20 -6.85 -3.00 2.34
CA ALA A 20 -7.77 -1.94 1.96
C ALA A 20 -7.76 -0.72 2.93
N GLY A 21 -7.23 -0.88 4.15
CA GLY A 21 -7.19 0.17 5.15
C GLY A 21 -8.59 0.71 5.46
N GLN A 22 -8.82 2.01 5.19
CA GLN A 22 -10.11 2.68 5.38
C GLN A 22 -11.05 2.59 4.15
N GLY A 23 -10.73 1.71 3.20
CA GLY A 23 -11.60 1.37 2.06
C GLY A 23 -11.79 2.50 1.05
N HIS A 24 -10.81 3.39 0.88
CA HIS A 24 -10.92 4.49 -0.09
C HIS A 24 -11.01 3.98 -1.54
N LEU A 25 -10.06 3.12 -1.94
CA LEU A 25 -10.10 2.48 -3.26
C LEU A 25 -11.35 1.62 -3.39
N SER A 26 -11.63 0.78 -2.39
CA SER A 26 -12.77 -0.15 -2.43
C SER A 26 -14.10 0.58 -2.63
N ARG A 27 -14.32 1.70 -1.95
CA ARG A 27 -15.49 2.57 -2.16
C ARG A 27 -15.54 3.16 -3.57
N PHE A 28 -14.41 3.68 -4.06
CA PHE A 28 -14.36 4.25 -5.40
C PHE A 28 -14.66 3.21 -6.47
N LEU A 29 -14.11 2.00 -6.34
CA LEU A 29 -14.38 0.88 -7.26
C LEU A 29 -15.84 0.45 -7.21
N ALA A 30 -16.43 0.33 -6.02
CA ALA A 30 -17.82 -0.09 -5.86
C ALA A 30 -18.79 1.01 -6.31
N PHE A 31 -18.81 2.15 -5.64
CA PHE A 31 -19.78 3.22 -5.90
C PHE A 31 -19.50 4.00 -7.18
N GLY A 32 -18.24 4.22 -7.51
CA GLY A 32 -17.84 5.03 -8.67
C GLY A 32 -17.79 4.26 -9.98
N LEU A 33 -17.41 2.98 -9.95
CA LEU A 33 -17.17 2.18 -11.14
C LEU A 33 -18.06 0.94 -11.27
N GLY A 34 -18.89 0.61 -10.29
CA GLY A 34 -19.83 -0.51 -10.37
C GLY A 34 -19.24 -1.88 -10.11
N PHE A 35 -18.01 -1.98 -9.60
CA PHE A 35 -17.41 -3.27 -9.27
C PHE A 35 -18.08 -3.93 -8.07
N SER A 36 -18.14 -5.26 -8.08
CA SER A 36 -18.43 -6.05 -6.88
C SER A 36 -17.15 -6.20 -6.08
N VAL A 37 -17.02 -5.44 -4.99
CA VAL A 37 -15.76 -5.33 -4.23
C VAL A 37 -15.83 -6.02 -2.89
N THR A 38 -14.84 -6.89 -2.62
CA THR A 38 -14.52 -7.37 -1.27
C THR A 38 -13.20 -6.76 -0.81
N ALA A 39 -13.24 -5.97 0.25
CA ALA A 39 -12.09 -5.32 0.84
C ALA A 39 -11.59 -6.14 2.03
N VAL A 40 -10.31 -6.51 2.02
CA VAL A 40 -9.67 -7.33 3.05
C VAL A 40 -8.67 -6.49 3.83
N GLU A 41 -8.84 -6.41 5.15
CA GLU A 41 -8.00 -5.60 6.03
C GLU A 41 -7.62 -6.36 7.31
N GLY A 42 -6.34 -6.34 7.66
CA GLY A 42 -5.80 -7.02 8.84
C GLY A 42 -6.25 -6.42 10.16
N GLU A 43 -6.51 -5.11 10.21
CA GLU A 43 -6.95 -4.42 11.41
C GLU A 43 -8.46 -4.18 11.41
N SER A 44 -9.19 -4.89 12.28
CA SER A 44 -10.66 -4.81 12.38
C SER A 44 -11.19 -3.39 12.63
N ARG A 45 -10.40 -2.53 13.30
CA ARG A 45 -10.76 -1.12 13.51
C ARG A 45 -10.81 -0.33 12.20
N LEU A 46 -9.88 -0.59 11.29
CA LEU A 46 -9.84 0.06 9.98
C LEU A 46 -11.01 -0.42 9.10
N ALA A 47 -11.29 -1.73 9.10
CA ALA A 47 -12.46 -2.30 8.44
C ALA A 47 -13.78 -1.67 8.94
N GLY A 48 -13.98 -1.57 10.27
CA GLY A 48 -15.17 -0.93 10.83
C GLY A 48 -15.25 0.57 10.54
N THR A 49 -14.10 1.25 10.44
CA THR A 49 -14.04 2.66 10.00
C THR A 49 -14.45 2.80 8.54
N ALA A 50 -14.02 1.87 7.68
CA ALA A 50 -14.38 1.83 6.27
C ALA A 50 -15.90 1.66 6.09
N GLU A 51 -16.51 0.69 6.77
CA GLU A 51 -17.97 0.49 6.76
C GLU A 51 -18.74 1.73 7.21
N ARG A 52 -18.22 2.46 8.21
CA ARG A 52 -18.83 3.71 8.64
C ARG A 52 -18.82 4.74 7.51
N PHE A 53 -17.68 4.89 6.83
CA PHE A 53 -17.58 5.83 5.73
C PHE A 53 -18.41 5.43 4.51
N ASP A 54 -18.64 4.13 4.27
CA ASP A 54 -19.58 3.65 3.26
C ASP A 54 -21.00 4.13 3.56
N ARG A 55 -21.46 3.98 4.81
CA ARG A 55 -22.79 4.43 5.23
C ARG A 55 -22.95 5.95 5.13
N GLU A 56 -21.92 6.70 5.48
CA GLU A 56 -21.92 8.16 5.35
C GLU A 56 -22.05 8.57 3.87
N LEU A 57 -21.28 7.96 2.98
CA LEU A 57 -21.36 8.21 1.54
C LEU A 57 -22.71 7.81 0.95
N GLN A 58 -23.22 6.64 1.31
CA GLN A 58 -24.51 6.16 0.81
C GLN A 58 -25.65 7.12 1.19
N ARG A 59 -25.69 7.61 2.43
CA ARG A 59 -26.67 8.63 2.86
C ARG A 59 -26.59 9.91 2.04
N GLU A 60 -25.37 10.37 1.72
CA GLU A 60 -25.18 11.57 0.91
C GLU A 60 -25.63 11.37 -0.55
N LEU A 61 -25.38 10.18 -1.12
CA LEU A 61 -25.85 9.82 -2.46
C LEU A 61 -27.38 9.73 -2.51
N GLU A 62 -28.01 9.14 -1.50
CA GLU A 62 -29.48 9.05 -1.37
C GLU A 62 -30.14 10.44 -1.27
N LYS A 63 -29.58 11.36 -0.48
CA LYS A 63 -30.06 12.75 -0.39
C LYS A 63 -30.00 13.48 -1.74
N ARG A 64 -28.91 13.28 -2.49
CA ARG A 64 -28.71 13.90 -3.80
C ARG A 64 -29.64 13.29 -4.86
N GLY A 65 -29.84 11.98 -4.83
CA GLY A 65 -30.78 11.27 -5.72
C GLY A 65 -32.26 11.58 -5.43
N GLY A 66 -32.62 11.81 -4.17
CA GLY A 66 -33.98 12.15 -3.75
C GLY A 66 -34.41 13.59 -4.04
N SER A 67 -33.46 14.49 -4.34
CA SER A 67 -33.75 15.91 -4.61
C SER A 67 -34.10 16.21 -6.07
N GLY A 68 -34.03 15.21 -6.97
CA GLY A 68 -34.38 15.35 -8.38
C GLY A 68 -35.86 15.10 -8.74
N ASN A 69 -36.72 14.77 -7.77
CA ASN A 69 -38.10 14.35 -8.06
C ASN A 69 -39.19 15.16 -7.32
N ARG A 70 -38.93 16.42 -6.98
CA ARG A 70 -39.94 17.34 -6.41
C ARG A 70 -39.97 18.67 -7.16
N GLY A 71 -40.77 18.70 -8.24
CA GLY A 71 -41.20 19.91 -8.94
C GLY A 71 -41.39 19.65 -10.43
N GLY A 72 -42.57 19.71 -11.03
CA GLY A 72 -43.89 20.04 -10.52
C GLY A 72 -44.96 19.56 -11.51
N SER A 73 -46.15 19.28 -10.98
CA SER A 73 -47.36 19.19 -11.79
C SER A 73 -47.72 20.62 -12.21
N GLY A 74 -47.50 20.94 -13.49
CA GLY A 74 -47.77 22.25 -14.07
C GLY A 74 -48.18 22.05 -15.53
N ASN A 75 -49.47 22.18 -15.77
CA ASN A 75 -50.14 22.08 -17.06
C ASN A 75 -49.66 23.22 -18.00
N GLY A 76 -49.31 22.93 -19.26
CA GLY A 76 -49.02 23.97 -20.25
C GLY A 76 -48.37 23.45 -21.53
N GLY A 77 -49.11 23.46 -22.63
CA GLY A 77 -48.63 23.06 -23.95
C GLY A 77 -47.65 24.09 -24.57
N GLY A 78 -46.77 23.59 -25.44
CA GLY A 78 -45.86 24.40 -26.24
C GLY A 78 -44.93 23.53 -27.07
N SER A 79 -45.12 23.59 -28.39
CA SER A 79 -44.26 22.98 -29.42
C SER A 79 -42.92 23.73 -29.52
N GLY A 80 -41.80 23.03 -29.66
CA GLY A 80 -40.50 23.66 -29.90
C GLY A 80 -39.30 22.71 -29.83
N ASN A 81 -38.44 22.78 -30.82
CA ASN A 81 -37.46 21.80 -31.27
C ASN A 81 -36.06 21.96 -30.60
N GLY A 82 -35.28 20.87 -30.54
CA GLY A 82 -33.81 20.89 -30.46
C GLY A 82 -33.16 20.93 -29.06
N GLY A 83 -32.68 19.77 -28.58
CA GLY A 83 -31.85 19.67 -27.38
C GLY A 83 -31.07 18.36 -27.33
N THR A 84 -29.75 18.46 -27.26
CA THR A 84 -28.73 17.40 -27.18
C THR A 84 -29.07 16.24 -26.23
N PRO A 85 -28.63 14.99 -26.51
CA PRO A 85 -28.88 13.88 -25.61
C PRO A 85 -28.09 14.08 -24.33
N HIS A 86 -28.77 14.48 -23.26
CA HIS A 86 -28.25 14.38 -21.91
C HIS A 86 -28.06 12.90 -21.58
N CYS A 87 -26.80 12.45 -21.58
CA CYS A 87 -26.42 11.18 -20.99
C CYS A 87 -26.79 11.22 -19.50
N ASN A 88 -27.85 10.51 -19.13
CA ASN A 88 -28.14 10.22 -17.73
C ASN A 88 -26.89 9.54 -17.11
N PRO A 89 -26.43 9.95 -15.92
CA PRO A 89 -25.40 9.21 -15.22
C PRO A 89 -25.89 7.77 -15.02
N PRO A 90 -25.01 6.76 -15.17
CA PRO A 90 -25.39 5.37 -14.96
C PRO A 90 -25.99 5.24 -13.55
N ALA A 91 -27.12 4.52 -13.45
CA ALA A 91 -27.76 4.25 -12.18
C ALA A 91 -26.72 3.73 -11.18
N LEU A 92 -26.67 4.35 -9.99
CA LEU A 92 -25.72 3.97 -8.95
C LEU A 92 -25.81 2.46 -8.70
N PRO A 93 -24.68 1.74 -8.70
CA PRO A 93 -24.67 0.30 -8.40
C PRO A 93 -25.28 0.09 -7.01
N PRO A 94 -26.21 -0.86 -6.84
CA PRO A 94 -27.06 -0.94 -5.66
C PRO A 94 -26.33 -1.40 -4.38
N ARG A 95 -25.01 -1.66 -4.43
CA ARG A 95 -24.27 -2.27 -3.32
C ARG A 95 -22.90 -1.63 -3.14
N GLY A 96 -22.65 -1.13 -1.92
CA GLY A 96 -21.31 -0.72 -1.48
C GLY A 96 -20.35 -1.91 -1.35
N PRO A 97 -19.06 -1.64 -1.08
CA PRO A 97 -18.06 -2.69 -0.90
C PRO A 97 -18.35 -3.52 0.36
N ARG A 98 -17.95 -4.79 0.35
CA ARG A 98 -17.98 -5.64 1.54
C ARG A 98 -16.62 -5.60 2.23
N HIS A 99 -16.56 -5.13 3.48
CA HIS A 99 -15.33 -5.15 4.28
C HIS A 99 -15.23 -6.45 5.08
N VAL A 100 -14.05 -7.05 5.10
CA VAL A 100 -13.76 -8.27 5.84
C VAL A 100 -12.44 -8.10 6.59
N ALA A 101 -12.48 -8.36 7.90
CA ALA A 101 -11.27 -8.44 8.70
C ALA A 101 -10.50 -9.73 8.36
N GLY A 102 -9.24 -9.61 7.99
CA GLY A 102 -8.48 -10.68 7.38
C GLY A 102 -6.98 -10.56 7.48
N ARG A 103 -6.31 -11.61 7.95
CA ARG A 103 -4.85 -11.63 8.15
C ARG A 103 -4.23 -12.74 7.30
N LEU A 104 -2.99 -12.52 6.89
CA LEU A 104 -2.16 -13.61 6.39
C LEU A 104 -1.81 -14.49 7.60
N ASP A 105 -2.08 -15.79 7.53
CA ASP A 105 -1.56 -16.73 8.53
C ASP A 105 -0.23 -17.27 8.03
N PRO A 106 0.91 -16.85 8.61
CA PRO A 106 2.20 -17.39 8.22
C PRO A 106 2.30 -18.89 8.52
N ALA A 107 1.61 -19.41 9.55
CA ALA A 107 1.70 -20.80 10.01
C ALA A 107 0.82 -21.79 9.23
N ALA A 108 -0.11 -21.31 8.41
CA ALA A 108 -0.75 -22.15 7.42
C ALA A 108 0.33 -22.63 6.44
N PRO A 109 0.37 -23.93 6.04
CA PRO A 109 1.42 -24.51 5.20
C PRO A 109 1.64 -23.81 3.84
N TRP A 110 0.80 -22.82 3.52
CA TRP A 110 0.75 -22.11 2.27
C TRP A 110 0.59 -20.58 2.40
N GLY A 111 0.56 -20.01 3.62
CA GLY A 111 0.43 -18.55 3.81
C GLY A 111 -0.85 -17.94 3.23
N GLU A 112 -1.96 -18.69 3.25
CA GLU A 112 -3.22 -18.26 2.64
C GLU A 112 -3.93 -17.18 3.46
N PHE A 113 -4.73 -16.38 2.75
CA PHE A 113 -5.70 -15.46 3.35
C PHE A 113 -6.75 -16.27 4.11
N LEU A 114 -6.55 -16.48 5.41
CA LEU A 114 -7.59 -17.03 6.27
C LEU A 114 -8.59 -15.91 6.56
N LEU A 115 -9.73 -15.90 5.85
CA LEU A 115 -10.87 -15.08 6.24
C LEU A 115 -11.94 -15.98 6.88
N PRO A 116 -12.28 -15.78 8.16
CA PRO A 116 -13.42 -16.49 8.74
C PRO A 116 -14.72 -15.94 8.15
N PRO A 117 -15.63 -16.79 7.63
CA PRO A 117 -16.99 -16.37 7.28
C PRO A 117 -17.85 -16.06 8.51
N VAL A 118 -18.87 -15.20 8.35
CA VAL A 118 -19.99 -15.05 9.31
C VAL A 118 -21.33 -15.06 8.53
N PRO A 119 -22.23 -16.04 8.76
CA PRO A 119 -22.02 -17.23 9.58
C PRO A 119 -21.17 -18.30 8.86
N PRO A 120 -20.51 -19.20 9.61
CA PRO A 120 -19.71 -20.28 9.04
C PRO A 120 -20.56 -21.32 8.30
N GLY A 121 -20.27 -21.54 7.02
CA GLY A 121 -20.82 -22.64 6.23
C GLY A 121 -20.11 -23.97 6.51
N PRO A 122 -20.76 -25.13 6.28
CA PRO A 122 -20.27 -26.43 6.71
C PRO A 122 -19.21 -27.07 5.78
N GLY A 123 -18.38 -26.28 5.08
CA GLY A 123 -17.44 -26.80 4.06
C GLY A 123 -16.06 -26.11 4.02
N PRO A 124 -15.01 -26.79 3.51
CA PRO A 124 -13.67 -26.21 3.33
C PRO A 124 -13.66 -24.96 2.45
N ALA A 125 -14.55 -24.86 1.47
CA ALA A 125 -14.70 -23.71 0.57
C ALA A 125 -15.41 -22.49 1.17
N ALA A 126 -15.95 -22.59 2.38
CA ALA A 126 -16.51 -21.45 3.11
C ALA A 126 -15.43 -20.49 3.67
N ARG A 127 -14.13 -20.73 3.39
CA ARG A 127 -13.00 -20.17 4.15
C ARG A 127 -12.12 -19.15 3.41
N ASN A 128 -12.42 -18.77 2.17
CA ASN A 128 -11.57 -17.85 1.42
C ASN A 128 -12.36 -17.03 0.37
N PRO A 129 -12.46 -15.69 0.48
CA PRO A 129 -13.08 -14.88 -0.58
C PRO A 129 -12.27 -14.84 -1.89
N LEU A 130 -11.04 -15.36 -1.87
CA LEU A 130 -10.18 -15.53 -3.04
C LEU A 130 -10.22 -16.97 -3.62
N GLY A 131 -11.05 -17.86 -3.06
CA GLY A 131 -11.07 -19.29 -3.37
C GLY A 131 -9.88 -20.02 -2.75
N GLY A 132 -10.11 -21.16 -2.10
CA GLY A 132 -9.03 -22.01 -1.58
C GLY A 132 -8.19 -22.64 -2.72
N PRO A 133 -7.26 -23.55 -2.40
CA PRO A 133 -6.57 -24.35 -3.41
C PRO A 133 -7.62 -25.21 -4.13
N GLY A 134 -8.00 -24.77 -5.34
CA GLY A 134 -9.15 -25.29 -6.09
C GLY A 134 -10.08 -24.21 -6.68
N GLY A 135 -9.88 -22.93 -6.34
CA GLY A 135 -10.78 -21.85 -6.73
C GLY A 135 -11.97 -21.71 -5.78
N SER A 136 -12.93 -20.83 -6.10
CA SER A 136 -14.24 -20.96 -5.43
C SER A 136 -14.92 -22.23 -5.97
N GLU A 137 -15.58 -23.01 -5.11
CA GLU A 137 -16.41 -24.15 -5.55
C GLU A 137 -17.51 -23.69 -6.55
N THR A 138 -17.78 -22.39 -6.62
CA THR A 138 -18.70 -21.73 -7.55
C THR A 138 -18.08 -21.35 -8.91
N GLY A 139 -16.76 -21.51 -9.11
CA GLY A 139 -16.08 -21.15 -10.37
C GLY A 139 -15.96 -19.64 -10.62
N GLU A 140 -16.11 -18.82 -9.59
CA GLU A 140 -16.19 -17.38 -9.72
C GLU A 140 -14.81 -16.74 -9.93
N ARG A 141 -14.70 -15.98 -11.01
CA ARG A 141 -13.47 -15.29 -11.41
C ARG A 141 -13.32 -13.99 -10.62
N VAL A 142 -12.09 -13.66 -10.23
CA VAL A 142 -11.77 -12.45 -9.47
C VAL A 142 -10.56 -11.71 -10.03
N LEU A 143 -10.61 -10.38 -9.95
CA LEU A 143 -9.47 -9.48 -10.04
C LEU A 143 -8.95 -9.22 -8.63
N VAL A 144 -7.64 -9.24 -8.45
CA VAL A 144 -7.01 -8.94 -7.17
C VAL A 144 -6.23 -7.64 -7.28
N THR A 145 -6.44 -6.74 -6.33
CA THR A 145 -5.68 -5.49 -6.24
C THR A 145 -5.14 -5.31 -4.84
N GLY A 146 -4.00 -4.63 -4.71
CA GLY A 146 -3.45 -4.27 -3.41
C GLY A 146 -2.56 -3.04 -3.51
N LEU A 147 -3.10 -1.87 -3.18
CA LEU A 147 -2.32 -0.62 -3.12
C LEU A 147 -1.45 -0.53 -1.86
N HIS A 148 -1.86 -1.22 -0.80
CA HIS A 148 -1.15 -1.29 0.46
C HIS A 148 -0.94 -2.73 0.93
N ALA A 149 -0.61 -3.62 -0.01
CA ALA A 149 -0.20 -4.99 0.29
C ALA A 149 1.20 -5.04 0.95
N CYS A 150 1.30 -4.55 2.18
CA CYS A 150 2.56 -4.35 2.91
C CYS A 150 3.27 -5.66 3.28
N GLY A 151 4.61 -5.68 3.18
CA GLY A 151 5.42 -6.81 3.60
C GLY A 151 5.10 -8.08 2.82
N ASP A 152 4.94 -9.19 3.53
CA ASP A 152 4.68 -10.52 2.94
C ASP A 152 3.31 -10.66 2.29
N LEU A 153 2.43 -9.67 2.46
CA LEU A 153 1.14 -9.62 1.81
C LEU A 153 1.26 -9.55 0.28
N SER A 154 2.20 -8.74 -0.24
CA SER A 154 2.43 -8.65 -1.69
C SER A 154 2.90 -9.98 -2.32
N PRO A 155 3.96 -10.67 -1.84
CA PRO A 155 4.31 -12.01 -2.37
C PRO A 155 3.18 -13.02 -2.25
N ALA A 156 2.39 -12.97 -1.16
CA ALA A 156 1.27 -13.89 -1.00
C ALA A 156 0.21 -13.69 -2.09
N LEU A 157 -0.12 -12.45 -2.46
CA LEU A 157 -1.03 -12.16 -3.58
C LEU A 157 -0.51 -12.74 -4.90
N LEU A 158 0.79 -12.61 -5.17
CA LEU A 158 1.38 -13.11 -6.41
C LEU A 158 1.40 -14.65 -6.45
N ARG A 159 1.73 -15.29 -5.33
CA ARG A 159 1.65 -16.76 -5.19
C ARG A 159 0.22 -17.25 -5.38
N HIS A 160 -0.75 -16.54 -4.82
CA HIS A 160 -2.17 -16.88 -4.96
C HIS A 160 -2.63 -16.75 -6.41
N PHE A 161 -2.28 -15.64 -7.08
CA PHE A 161 -2.56 -15.46 -8.50
C PHE A 161 -1.97 -16.60 -9.35
N ALA A 162 -0.70 -16.96 -9.11
CA ALA A 162 -0.04 -18.00 -9.86
C ALA A 162 -0.74 -19.37 -9.72
N ARG A 163 -1.15 -19.72 -8.50
CA ARG A 163 -1.72 -21.03 -8.16
C ARG A 163 -3.21 -21.15 -8.46
N SER A 164 -3.98 -20.07 -8.37
CA SER A 164 -5.44 -20.10 -8.45
C SER A 164 -5.95 -19.68 -9.84
N PRO A 165 -6.58 -20.60 -10.61
CA PRO A 165 -7.19 -20.27 -11.90
C PRO A 165 -8.33 -19.24 -11.79
N SER A 166 -8.99 -19.16 -10.63
CA SER A 166 -10.06 -18.20 -10.37
C SER A 166 -9.55 -16.76 -10.32
N VAL A 167 -8.28 -16.53 -9.99
CA VAL A 167 -7.70 -15.18 -10.03
C VAL A 167 -7.23 -14.90 -11.46
N VAL A 168 -8.03 -14.11 -12.18
CA VAL A 168 -7.82 -13.86 -13.62
C VAL A 168 -6.85 -12.73 -13.89
N ALA A 169 -6.68 -11.80 -12.95
CA ALA A 169 -5.62 -10.80 -12.99
C ALA A 169 -5.27 -10.26 -11.60
N VAL A 170 -4.07 -9.70 -11.51
CA VAL A 170 -3.54 -9.04 -10.31
C VAL A 170 -2.94 -7.68 -10.68
N ALA A 171 -3.24 -6.66 -9.85
CA ALA A 171 -2.61 -5.34 -9.88
C ALA A 171 -2.07 -5.02 -8.47
N SER A 172 -0.76 -5.13 -8.29
CA SER A 172 -0.10 -5.08 -6.97
C SER A 172 0.87 -3.89 -6.90
N VAL A 173 0.69 -3.02 -5.90
CA VAL A 173 1.67 -1.97 -5.57
C VAL A 173 2.38 -2.37 -4.29
N ALA A 174 3.69 -2.56 -4.37
CA ALA A 174 4.50 -2.85 -3.20
C ALA A 174 4.86 -1.53 -2.49
N CYS A 175 4.61 -1.45 -1.17
CA CYS A 175 4.79 -0.19 -0.44
C CYS A 175 5.65 -0.28 0.83
N CYS A 176 5.65 -1.43 1.52
CA CYS A 176 6.33 -1.63 2.82
C CYS A 176 7.43 -2.72 2.76
N HIS A 177 8.51 -2.51 2.01
CA HIS A 177 9.56 -3.53 1.84
C HIS A 177 10.29 -3.91 3.14
N MET A 178 10.38 -3.00 4.11
CA MET A 178 10.99 -3.27 5.42
C MET A 178 10.27 -4.38 6.20
N LYS A 179 9.00 -4.65 5.87
CA LYS A 179 8.18 -5.70 6.49
C LYS A 179 8.28 -7.06 5.79
N LEU A 180 9.07 -7.19 4.72
CA LEU A 180 9.29 -8.48 4.06
C LEU A 180 10.06 -9.44 5.01
N SER A 181 9.67 -10.71 5.04
CA SER A 181 10.53 -11.75 5.60
C SER A 181 11.67 -12.07 4.63
N THR A 182 12.83 -12.42 5.18
CA THR A 182 14.04 -12.77 4.42
C THR A 182 14.69 -14.00 5.08
N PRO A 183 15.47 -14.82 4.34
CA PRO A 183 16.17 -15.96 4.93
C PRO A 183 17.06 -15.58 6.13
N PRO A 184 17.26 -16.50 7.09
CA PRO A 184 16.63 -17.83 7.19
C PRO A 184 15.16 -17.73 7.63
N GLN A 185 14.32 -18.67 7.17
CA GLN A 185 12.93 -18.83 7.61
C GLN A 185 12.73 -20.26 8.14
N PRO A 186 11.75 -20.49 9.03
CA PRO A 186 11.42 -21.83 9.50
C PRO A 186 11.05 -22.77 8.34
N PRO A 187 11.29 -24.09 8.46
CA PRO A 187 10.91 -25.06 7.43
C PRO A 187 9.42 -24.97 7.07
N GLY A 188 9.11 -24.90 5.78
CA GLY A 188 7.73 -24.74 5.28
C GLY A 188 7.26 -23.30 5.12
N PHE A 189 8.05 -22.30 5.55
CA PHE A 189 7.69 -20.88 5.47
C PHE A 189 8.54 -20.19 4.39
N PRO A 190 8.01 -19.99 3.17
CA PRO A 190 8.78 -19.36 2.10
C PRO A 190 8.99 -17.86 2.40
N PRO A 191 10.22 -17.33 2.21
CA PRO A 191 10.51 -15.94 2.52
C PRO A 191 9.68 -14.98 1.66
N GLY A 192 9.45 -13.78 2.17
CA GLY A 192 8.89 -12.67 1.42
C GLY A 192 9.81 -12.19 0.31
N TYR A 193 11.13 -12.21 0.53
CA TYR A 193 12.18 -11.88 -0.45
C TYR A 193 13.42 -12.76 -0.24
N PRO A 194 14.09 -13.25 -1.32
CA PRO A 194 13.66 -13.18 -2.72
C PRO A 194 12.46 -14.09 -2.99
N LEU A 195 11.69 -13.77 -4.02
CA LEU A 195 10.52 -14.55 -4.46
C LEU A 195 10.83 -15.40 -5.70
N SER A 196 11.59 -14.85 -6.64
CA SER A 196 12.03 -15.54 -7.86
C SER A 196 13.24 -16.43 -7.60
N SER A 197 13.31 -17.53 -8.34
CA SER A 197 14.50 -18.39 -8.34
C SER A 197 15.72 -17.66 -8.90
N TRP A 198 15.50 -16.79 -9.89
CA TRP A 198 16.56 -16.03 -10.55
C TRP A 198 17.27 -15.06 -9.60
N VAL A 199 16.53 -14.24 -8.85
CA VAL A 199 17.14 -13.32 -7.86
C VAL A 199 17.75 -14.10 -6.70
N ALA A 200 17.13 -15.22 -6.29
CA ALA A 200 17.70 -16.09 -5.25
C ALA A 200 19.07 -16.67 -5.64
N ALA A 201 19.32 -16.89 -6.94
CA ALA A 201 20.60 -17.40 -7.45
C ALA A 201 21.69 -16.32 -7.56
N LEU A 202 21.35 -15.03 -7.50
CA LEU A 202 22.35 -13.96 -7.63
C LEU A 202 23.26 -13.89 -6.40
N PRO A 203 24.59 -13.75 -6.59
CA PRO A 203 25.50 -13.49 -5.48
C PRO A 203 25.20 -12.12 -4.86
N GLY A 204 25.15 -12.04 -3.53
CA GLY A 204 24.95 -10.78 -2.81
C GLY A 204 23.54 -10.18 -2.91
N HIS A 205 22.52 -10.95 -3.30
CA HIS A 205 21.13 -10.47 -3.39
C HIS A 205 20.51 -10.06 -2.05
N GLN A 206 21.16 -10.36 -0.91
CA GLN A 206 20.58 -10.15 0.41
C GLN A 206 20.38 -8.66 0.71
N LEU A 207 19.17 -8.31 1.12
CA LEU A 207 18.80 -6.95 1.48
C LEU A 207 18.65 -6.81 2.99
N SER A 208 19.50 -5.98 3.61
CA SER A 208 19.38 -5.66 5.03
C SER A 208 18.03 -4.97 5.34
N PRO A 209 17.53 -5.03 6.58
CA PRO A 209 16.32 -4.30 6.98
C PRO A 209 16.40 -2.80 6.67
N ARG A 210 17.59 -2.20 6.80
CA ARG A 210 17.84 -0.79 6.48
C ARG A 210 17.79 -0.50 4.98
N ALA A 211 18.28 -1.40 4.13
CA ALA A 211 18.17 -1.24 2.69
C ALA A 211 16.69 -1.30 2.25
N ARG A 212 15.93 -2.24 2.80
CA ARG A 212 14.48 -2.37 2.53
C ARG A 212 13.68 -1.19 3.10
N GLU A 213 14.08 -0.67 4.26
CA GLU A 213 13.54 0.59 4.80
C GLU A 213 13.92 1.78 3.92
N ALA A 214 15.15 1.83 3.39
CA ALA A 214 15.61 2.91 2.51
C ALA A 214 14.77 3.00 1.24
N ALA A 215 14.51 1.84 0.61
CA ALA A 215 13.58 1.73 -0.52
C ALA A 215 12.23 2.38 -0.20
N CYS A 216 11.80 2.34 1.08
CA CYS A 216 10.73 3.11 1.78
C CYS A 216 10.45 4.55 1.35
N HIS A 217 11.52 5.28 1.04
CA HIS A 217 11.52 6.73 1.12
C HIS A 217 11.32 7.40 -0.23
N ALA A 218 10.65 8.55 -0.19
CA ALA A 218 10.43 9.41 -1.35
C ALA A 218 11.63 10.35 -1.58
N VAL A 219 12.32 10.20 -2.71
CA VAL A 219 13.46 11.07 -3.06
C VAL A 219 12.98 12.48 -3.40
N GLU A 220 11.83 12.61 -4.05
CA GLU A 220 11.24 13.87 -4.52
C GLU A 220 10.88 14.79 -3.35
N GLU A 221 10.20 14.23 -2.34
CA GLU A 221 9.82 14.96 -1.13
C GLU A 221 11.06 15.40 -0.33
N TYR A 222 12.10 14.56 -0.30
CA TYR A 222 13.35 14.95 0.36
C TYR A 222 14.10 16.04 -0.41
N ALA A 223 14.19 15.93 -1.74
CA ALA A 223 14.80 16.96 -2.59
C ALA A 223 14.10 18.32 -2.43
N ARG A 224 12.76 18.33 -2.32
CA ARG A 224 11.98 19.53 -2.03
C ARG A 224 12.36 20.14 -0.67
N ARG A 225 12.50 19.31 0.37
CA ARG A 225 12.94 19.76 1.70
C ARG A 225 14.35 20.33 1.69
N LEU A 226 15.27 19.75 0.91
CA LEU A 226 16.64 20.25 0.73
C LEU A 226 16.64 21.64 0.08
N ARG A 227 15.96 21.81 -1.05
CA ARG A 227 15.89 23.10 -1.75
C ARG A 227 15.27 24.20 -0.89
N GLY A 228 14.20 23.86 -0.16
CA GLY A 228 13.53 24.79 0.75
C GLY A 228 14.20 24.96 2.12
N GLN A 229 15.39 24.40 2.34
CA GLN A 229 16.12 24.43 3.62
C GLN A 229 15.22 24.11 4.83
N SER A 230 14.35 23.11 4.66
CA SER A 230 13.27 22.84 5.61
C SER A 230 13.82 22.50 7.00
N SER A 231 13.19 23.06 8.04
CA SER A 231 13.47 22.69 9.44
C SER A 231 13.34 21.20 9.70
N CYS A 232 12.57 20.46 8.88
CA CYS A 232 12.41 19.01 8.97
C CYS A 232 13.72 18.24 8.78
N LEU A 233 14.72 18.84 8.13
CA LEU A 233 16.06 18.25 7.97
C LEU A 233 16.83 18.11 9.29
N ARG A 234 16.39 18.80 10.35
CA ARG A 234 16.96 18.69 11.71
C ARG A 234 16.58 17.37 12.39
N ALA A 235 15.41 16.83 12.10
CA ALA A 235 14.85 15.69 12.83
C ALA A 235 15.72 14.42 12.75
N PRO A 236 16.31 14.04 11.61
CA PRO A 236 17.25 12.91 11.55
C PRO A 236 18.50 13.12 12.40
N CYS A 237 19.05 14.34 12.43
CA CYS A 237 20.19 14.67 13.29
C CYS A 237 19.80 14.55 14.76
N TYR A 238 18.66 15.12 15.17
CA TYR A 238 18.17 14.98 16.55
C TYR A 238 17.94 13.51 16.93
N ARG A 239 17.40 12.70 16.02
CA ARG A 239 17.21 11.26 16.25
C ARG A 239 18.54 10.53 16.44
N ALA A 240 19.57 10.87 15.66
CA ALA A 240 20.90 10.30 15.75
C ALA A 240 21.60 10.69 17.07
N VAL A 241 21.57 11.98 17.44
CA VAL A 241 22.13 12.44 18.73
C VAL A 241 21.41 11.77 19.90
N LEU A 242 20.08 11.69 19.86
CA LEU A 242 19.30 11.00 20.88
C LEU A 242 19.68 9.52 20.99
N GLU A 243 19.93 8.82 19.88
CA GLU A 243 20.38 7.43 19.92
C GLU A 243 21.74 7.26 20.58
N THR A 244 22.68 8.19 20.34
CA THR A 244 23.98 8.21 21.03
C THR A 244 23.81 8.39 22.53
N LEU A 245 22.97 9.32 22.96
CA LEU A 245 22.71 9.56 24.39
C LEU A 245 22.03 8.36 25.06
N ILE A 246 21.08 7.70 24.38
CA ILE A 246 20.42 6.50 24.92
C ILE A 246 21.45 5.37 25.14
N ARG A 247 22.34 5.13 24.16
CA ARG A 247 23.38 4.10 24.29
C ARG A 247 24.41 4.42 25.37
N ALA A 248 24.73 5.70 25.56
CA ALA A 248 25.62 6.14 26.63
C ALA A 248 24.99 5.94 28.02
N ALA A 249 23.69 6.18 28.15
CA ALA A 249 22.95 5.98 29.40
C ALA A 249 22.68 4.50 29.71
N ASP A 250 22.43 3.69 28.67
CA ASP A 250 22.24 2.24 28.80
C ASP A 250 22.81 1.51 27.57
N PRO A 251 24.01 0.91 27.69
CA PRO A 251 24.65 0.15 26.61
C PRO A 251 23.85 -1.06 26.10
N ALA A 252 22.90 -1.59 26.89
CA ALA A 252 22.03 -2.69 26.46
C ALA A 252 20.98 -2.22 25.44
N LYS A 253 20.60 -0.93 25.44
CA LYS A 253 19.62 -0.36 24.51
C LYS A 253 20.24 -0.11 23.13
N LYS A 254 20.33 -1.15 22.31
CA LYS A 254 20.77 -1.07 20.91
C LYS A 254 19.59 -0.81 19.98
N ARG A 255 19.61 0.33 19.27
CA ARG A 255 18.59 0.75 18.29
C ARG A 255 17.15 0.70 18.83
N PRO A 256 16.86 1.35 19.97
CA PRO A 256 15.52 1.31 20.54
C PRO A 256 14.52 1.96 19.58
N ALA A 257 13.31 1.41 19.54
CA ALA A 257 12.19 1.96 18.76
C ALA A 257 11.68 3.25 19.41
N VAL A 258 12.40 4.36 19.21
CA VAL A 258 11.92 5.69 19.62
C VAL A 258 10.81 6.07 18.65
N GLN A 259 9.56 6.00 19.11
CA GLN A 259 8.41 6.47 18.34
C GLN A 259 8.62 7.92 17.88
N THR A 260 8.01 8.31 16.76
CA THR A 260 8.12 9.66 16.19
C THR A 260 7.67 10.74 17.17
N VAL A 261 8.55 11.70 17.45
CA VAL A 261 8.20 12.91 18.23
C VAL A 261 7.40 13.84 17.32
N LYS A 262 6.13 14.09 17.67
CA LYS A 262 5.25 14.97 16.91
C LYS A 262 5.85 16.37 16.84
N LYS A 263 5.85 16.98 15.65
CA LYS A 263 6.42 18.33 15.38
C LYS A 263 7.87 18.48 15.86
N GLY A 264 8.66 17.40 15.88
CA GLY A 264 10.04 17.43 16.40
C GLY A 264 10.95 18.47 15.73
N HIS A 265 10.67 18.85 14.48
CA HIS A 265 11.41 19.89 13.75
C HIS A 265 11.20 21.32 14.27
N ALA A 266 10.14 21.55 15.06
CA ALA A 266 9.81 22.84 15.66
C ALA A 266 10.35 22.95 17.10
N LEU A 267 10.95 21.89 17.63
CA LEU A 267 11.51 21.84 18.97
C LEU A 267 13.01 22.15 18.94
N SER A 268 13.54 22.63 20.06
CA SER A 268 14.97 22.52 20.35
C SER A 268 15.35 21.06 20.63
N PHE A 269 16.64 20.73 20.52
CA PHE A 269 17.09 19.37 20.83
C PHE A 269 16.77 18.93 22.27
N PRO A 270 16.98 19.73 23.33
CA PRO A 270 16.62 19.32 24.70
C PRO A 270 15.13 19.02 24.85
N GLN A 271 14.25 19.83 24.24
CA GLN A 271 12.80 19.57 24.23
C GLN A 271 12.47 18.27 23.49
N TYR A 272 13.09 18.04 22.33
CA TYR A 272 12.93 16.80 21.57
C TYR A 272 13.37 15.58 22.39
N ALA A 273 14.53 15.65 23.04
CA ALA A 273 15.09 14.55 23.83
C ALA A 273 14.24 14.25 25.09
N ARG A 274 13.73 15.28 25.78
CA ARG A 274 12.81 15.11 26.92
C ARG A 274 11.52 14.36 26.54
N LEU A 275 11.05 14.49 25.30
CA LEU A 275 9.91 13.72 24.80
C LEU A 275 10.28 12.32 24.31
N GLY A 276 11.54 12.11 23.92
CA GLY A 276 12.04 10.85 23.34
C GLY A 276 12.54 9.84 24.38
N LEU A 277 13.28 10.29 25.39
CA LEU A 277 13.89 9.42 26.42
C LEU A 277 12.87 8.60 27.23
N PRO A 278 11.72 9.15 27.67
CA PRO A 278 10.74 8.37 28.42
C PRO A 278 10.15 7.21 27.61
N ARG A 279 10.12 7.33 26.27
CA ARG A 279 9.60 6.29 25.36
C ARG A 279 10.47 5.04 25.32
N VAL A 280 11.70 5.14 25.83
CA VAL A 280 12.62 4.01 25.97
C VAL A 280 12.88 3.70 27.44
N GLY A 281 12.10 4.23 28.37
CA GLY A 281 12.24 4.00 29.80
C GLY A 281 13.47 4.66 30.42
N LEU A 282 13.93 5.78 29.86
CA LEU A 282 15.01 6.58 30.44
C LEU A 282 14.47 7.91 30.98
N ASP A 283 14.93 8.30 32.16
CA ASP A 283 14.61 9.58 32.78
C ASP A 283 15.42 10.71 32.09
N PRO A 284 14.75 11.73 31.51
CA PRO A 284 15.43 12.89 30.95
C PRO A 284 16.32 13.65 31.93
N ALA A 285 16.04 13.61 33.24
CA ALA A 285 16.86 14.28 34.25
C ALA A 285 18.21 13.59 34.47
N ALA A 286 18.29 12.28 34.22
CA ALA A 286 19.51 11.49 34.35
C ALA A 286 20.48 11.65 33.16
N VAL A 287 20.05 12.29 32.06
CA VAL A 287 20.84 12.44 30.83
C VAL A 287 21.26 13.90 30.64
N ARG A 288 22.55 14.16 30.45
CA ARG A 288 23.07 15.52 30.19
C ARG A 288 22.75 15.94 28.74
N LEU A 289 21.65 16.68 28.58
CA LEU A 289 21.14 17.12 27.26
C LEU A 289 21.80 18.39 26.72
N ASP A 290 22.42 19.18 27.59
CA ASP A 290 23.05 20.45 27.25
C ASP A 290 24.54 20.37 27.61
N SER A 291 25.33 19.86 26.67
CA SER A 291 26.77 19.67 26.83
C SER A 291 27.48 20.02 25.53
N GLU A 292 28.76 20.37 25.63
CA GLU A 292 29.60 20.65 24.47
C GLU A 292 29.64 19.47 23.48
N ALA A 293 29.67 18.23 24.01
CA ALA A 293 29.58 17.03 23.19
C ALA A 293 28.27 16.95 22.39
N VAL A 294 27.14 17.33 23.00
CA VAL A 294 25.85 17.41 22.29
C VAL A 294 25.87 18.50 21.24
N ALA A 295 26.39 19.69 21.55
CA ALA A 295 26.52 20.78 20.59
C ALA A 295 27.40 20.38 19.39
N ALA A 296 28.53 19.73 19.64
CA ALA A 296 29.43 19.21 18.60
C ALA A 296 28.76 18.16 17.71
N MET A 297 27.95 17.26 18.28
CA MET A 297 27.16 16.30 17.50
C MET A 297 26.09 16.98 16.64
N LEU A 298 25.38 17.97 17.19
CA LEU A 298 24.37 18.73 16.45
C LEU A 298 25.01 19.56 15.31
N GLY A 299 26.22 20.07 15.49
CA GLY A 299 27.00 20.74 14.45
C GLY A 299 27.32 19.86 13.23
N GLN A 300 27.22 18.54 13.37
CA GLN A 300 27.39 17.58 12.27
C GLN A 300 26.12 17.33 11.46
N GLN A 301 25.06 18.14 11.62
CA GLN A 301 23.81 18.01 10.87
C GLN A 301 24.03 17.89 9.35
N HIS A 302 24.94 18.67 8.78
CA HIS A 302 25.26 18.62 7.35
C HIS A 302 25.74 17.23 6.90
N ARG A 303 26.50 16.51 7.73
CA ARG A 303 26.95 15.14 7.46
C ARG A 303 25.80 14.14 7.50
N VAL A 304 24.85 14.31 8.42
CA VAL A 304 23.64 13.48 8.48
C VAL A 304 22.78 13.67 7.24
N VAL A 305 22.63 14.93 6.79
CA VAL A 305 21.92 15.27 5.55
C VAL A 305 22.62 14.65 4.34
N ALA A 306 23.95 14.79 4.23
CA ALA A 306 24.72 14.18 3.14
C ALA A 306 24.59 12.66 3.13
N PHE A 307 24.75 12.01 4.29
CA PHE A 307 24.59 10.56 4.44
C PHE A 307 23.21 10.09 4.00
N PHE A 308 22.14 10.75 4.47
CA PHE A 308 20.79 10.35 4.09
C PHE A 308 20.50 10.63 2.61
N SER A 309 21.08 11.69 2.03
CA SER A 309 21.00 11.95 0.59
C SER A 309 21.61 10.79 -0.21
N LEU A 310 22.78 10.30 0.19
CA LEU A 310 23.40 9.12 -0.44
C LEU A 310 22.54 7.86 -0.32
N VAL A 311 21.91 7.64 0.85
CA VAL A 311 20.95 6.54 1.04
C VAL A 311 19.78 6.64 0.06
N LEU A 312 19.22 7.84 -0.12
CA LEU A 312 18.10 8.06 -1.05
C LEU A 312 18.50 7.92 -2.52
N LEU A 313 19.75 8.22 -2.88
CA LEU A 313 20.25 7.95 -4.24
C LEU A 313 20.31 6.44 -4.55
N LEU A 314 20.56 5.61 -3.53
CA LEU A 314 20.60 4.16 -3.67
C LEU A 314 19.24 3.48 -3.48
N ALA A 315 18.27 4.16 -2.86
CA ALA A 315 16.95 3.59 -2.56
C ALA A 315 16.20 3.06 -3.80
N PRO A 316 16.18 3.74 -4.96
CA PRO A 316 15.52 3.22 -6.17
C PRO A 316 16.13 1.93 -6.69
N LEU A 317 17.44 1.69 -6.49
CA LEU A 317 18.09 0.45 -6.90
C LEU A 317 17.56 -0.73 -6.07
N VAL A 318 17.37 -0.51 -4.77
CA VAL A 318 16.81 -1.53 -3.87
C VAL A 318 15.35 -1.82 -4.20
N GLU A 319 14.53 -0.79 -4.43
CA GLU A 319 13.14 -0.96 -4.85
C GLU A 319 13.04 -1.70 -6.19
N THR A 320 13.85 -1.30 -7.17
CA THR A 320 13.91 -1.94 -8.50
C THR A 320 14.25 -3.42 -8.41
N LEU A 321 15.24 -3.79 -7.58
CA LEU A 321 15.58 -5.20 -7.39
C LEU A 321 14.39 -6.00 -6.82
N ILE A 322 13.67 -5.45 -5.85
CA ILE A 322 12.49 -6.10 -5.27
C ILE A 322 11.36 -6.21 -6.30
N LEU A 323 11.12 -5.17 -7.10
CA LEU A 323 10.08 -5.19 -8.13
C LEU A 323 10.40 -6.17 -9.26
N LEU A 324 11.67 -6.21 -9.71
CA LEU A 324 12.14 -7.17 -10.70
C LEU A 324 12.07 -8.61 -10.18
N ASP A 325 12.39 -8.84 -8.91
CA ASP A 325 12.19 -10.13 -8.26
C ASP A 325 10.72 -10.61 -8.36
N ARG A 326 9.75 -9.71 -8.18
CA ARG A 326 8.32 -10.06 -8.36
C ARG A 326 7.94 -10.33 -9.81
N LEU A 327 8.43 -9.49 -10.74
CA LEU A 327 8.18 -9.62 -12.17
C LEU A 327 8.75 -10.95 -12.69
N LEU A 328 9.99 -11.27 -12.31
CA LEU A 328 10.67 -12.50 -12.70
C LEU A 328 9.95 -13.72 -12.14
N TYR A 329 9.51 -13.68 -10.88
CA TYR A 329 8.69 -14.76 -10.32
C TYR A 329 7.47 -15.07 -11.19
N LEU A 330 6.69 -14.06 -11.60
CA LEU A 330 5.51 -14.28 -12.44
C LEU A 330 5.88 -14.81 -13.83
N ARG A 331 7.00 -14.38 -14.40
CA ARG A 331 7.53 -14.92 -15.66
C ARG A 331 7.98 -16.37 -15.55
N GLU A 332 8.64 -16.74 -14.45
CA GLU A 332 9.01 -18.13 -14.14
C GLU A 332 7.75 -19.03 -14.06
N GLN A 333 6.62 -18.48 -13.61
CA GLN A 333 5.33 -19.18 -13.60
C GLN A 333 4.58 -19.15 -14.96
N GLY A 334 5.16 -18.55 -16.01
CA GLY A 334 4.60 -18.52 -17.36
C GLY A 334 3.58 -17.40 -17.63
N PHE A 335 3.45 -16.41 -16.75
CA PHE A 335 2.50 -15.31 -16.94
C PHE A 335 3.08 -14.16 -17.74
N GLN A 336 2.21 -13.49 -18.51
CA GLN A 336 2.48 -12.14 -18.98
C GLN A 336 2.30 -11.16 -17.83
N CYS A 337 3.30 -10.30 -17.64
CA CYS A 337 3.31 -9.31 -16.58
C CYS A 337 4.13 -8.08 -16.98
N ALA A 338 3.81 -6.94 -16.37
CA ALA A 338 4.48 -5.67 -16.60
C ALA A 338 4.57 -4.85 -15.31
N LEU A 339 5.61 -4.02 -15.23
CA LEU A 339 5.70 -2.93 -14.26
C LEU A 339 5.33 -1.63 -14.96
N VAL A 340 4.32 -0.94 -14.45
CA VAL A 340 3.78 0.27 -15.08
C VAL A 340 3.90 1.44 -14.11
N PRO A 341 4.41 2.62 -14.54
CA PRO A 341 4.36 3.84 -13.73
C PRO A 341 2.94 4.39 -13.74
N LEU A 342 2.17 4.10 -12.69
CA LEU A 342 0.75 4.48 -12.59
C LEU A 342 0.54 5.85 -11.92
N PHE A 343 1.43 6.27 -11.02
CA PHE A 343 1.27 7.51 -10.26
C PHE A 343 2.41 8.48 -10.54
N HIS A 344 2.15 9.78 -10.49
CA HIS A 344 3.26 10.74 -10.44
C HIS A 344 4.00 10.54 -9.09
N PRO A 345 5.35 10.39 -9.08
CA PRO A 345 6.10 10.18 -7.84
C PRO A 345 5.94 11.28 -6.78
N ARG A 346 5.50 12.49 -7.18
CA ARG A 346 5.17 13.59 -6.27
C ARG A 346 3.88 13.35 -5.49
N PHE A 347 2.92 12.63 -6.06
CA PHE A 347 1.67 12.24 -5.38
C PHE A 347 1.85 10.98 -4.54
N SER A 348 2.52 9.98 -5.11
CA SER A 348 2.87 8.74 -4.42
C SER A 348 4.25 8.31 -4.83
N PRO A 349 5.23 8.21 -3.90
CA PRO A 349 6.55 7.67 -4.22
C PRO A 349 6.47 6.19 -4.64
N ARG A 350 5.34 5.52 -4.37
CA ARG A 350 5.02 4.18 -4.87
C ARG A 350 4.26 4.30 -6.16
N ASN A 351 4.98 4.67 -7.20
CA ASN A 351 4.42 4.93 -8.51
C ASN A 351 4.33 3.70 -9.41
N LEU A 352 5.08 2.63 -9.13
CA LEU A 352 5.08 1.42 -9.95
C LEU A 352 4.03 0.41 -9.49
N VAL A 353 3.19 -0.04 -10.43
CA VAL A 353 2.26 -1.15 -10.24
C VAL A 353 2.74 -2.37 -11.03
N LEU A 354 2.78 -3.52 -10.38
CA LEU A 354 2.97 -4.81 -11.05
C LEU A 354 1.61 -5.34 -11.49
N VAL A 355 1.48 -5.58 -12.78
CA VAL A 355 0.25 -6.10 -13.40
C VAL A 355 0.54 -7.45 -14.03
N ALA A 356 -0.35 -8.42 -13.80
CA ALA A 356 -0.34 -9.69 -14.52
C ALA A 356 -1.77 -10.18 -14.75
N ALA A 357 -1.99 -10.88 -15.86
CA ALA A 357 -3.30 -11.43 -16.20
C ALA A 357 -3.15 -12.79 -16.89
N ARG A 358 -4.24 -13.57 -16.87
CA ARG A 358 -4.38 -14.82 -17.63
C ARG A 358 -4.79 -14.58 -19.09
N THR A 359 -4.97 -13.31 -19.48
CA THR A 359 -5.23 -12.87 -20.85
C THR A 359 -4.09 -11.97 -21.33
N PRO A 360 -3.90 -11.79 -22.65
CA PRO A 360 -2.86 -10.93 -23.18
C PRO A 360 -2.96 -9.49 -22.65
N LEU A 361 -1.84 -8.92 -22.21
CA LEU A 361 -1.81 -7.59 -21.59
C LEU A 361 -1.74 -6.42 -22.59
N GLY A 362 -1.53 -6.67 -23.88
CA GLY A 362 -1.32 -5.61 -24.88
C GLY A 362 -2.40 -4.53 -24.87
N ALA A 363 -3.67 -4.92 -24.93
CA ALA A 363 -4.81 -3.99 -24.89
C ALA A 363 -5.00 -3.33 -23.51
N VAL A 364 -4.59 -4.00 -22.42
CA VAL A 364 -4.68 -3.44 -21.06
C VAL A 364 -3.68 -2.29 -20.90
N LEU A 365 -2.47 -2.47 -21.42
CA LEU A 365 -1.35 -1.56 -21.24
C LEU A 365 -1.30 -0.41 -22.26
N ALA A 366 -1.90 -0.58 -23.44
CA ALA A 366 -1.87 0.42 -24.51
C ALA A 366 -2.37 1.80 -24.04
N GLY A 367 -1.51 2.82 -24.07
CA GLY A 367 -1.87 4.19 -23.64
C GLY A 367 -1.97 4.39 -22.12
N LEU A 368 -1.42 3.48 -21.30
CA LEU A 368 -1.07 3.81 -19.91
C LEU A 368 0.32 4.45 -19.80
N GLU A 369 1.13 4.38 -20.87
CA GLU A 369 2.50 4.89 -20.92
C GLU A 369 2.55 6.42 -21.10
N ASP A 370 1.51 7.03 -21.69
CA ASP A 370 1.48 8.46 -22.03
C ASP A 370 1.00 9.37 -20.88
N GLY A 371 0.41 8.81 -19.82
CA GLY A 371 -0.20 9.59 -18.72
C GLY A 371 0.77 10.16 -17.68
N GLY A 372 2.09 9.97 -17.87
CA GLY A 372 3.13 10.43 -16.94
C GLY A 372 3.85 11.73 -17.33
N ALA A 373 3.55 12.28 -18.51
CA ALA A 373 4.34 13.38 -19.11
C ALA A 373 3.61 14.73 -19.20
N GLU A 374 2.33 14.82 -18.87
CA GLU A 374 1.60 16.10 -18.89
C GLU A 374 1.18 16.50 -17.47
N GLU A 375 1.98 17.40 -16.88
CA GLU A 375 1.58 18.51 -16.01
C GLU A 375 2.87 19.20 -15.53
N ASP A 376 3.33 20.18 -16.32
CA ASP A 376 4.40 21.13 -15.97
C ASP A 376 3.94 22.16 -14.93
#